data_AF-E2BGP4-F1
#
_entry.id   AF-E2BGP4-F1
#
_cell.length_a   1.000
_cell.length_b   1.000
_cell.length_c   1.000
_cell.angle_alpha   90.00
_cell.angle_beta   90.00
_cell.angle_gamma   90.00
#
_symmetry.space_group_name_H-M   'P 1'
#
loop_
_entity.id
_entity.type
_entity.pdbx_description
1 polymer ?
#
loop_
_entity_poly.entity_id
_entity_poly.type
_entity_poly.pdbx_seq_one_letter_code
_entity_poly.pdbx_strand_id
1 'polypeptide(L)' 'PQKLNMWAYFCECGITGSFFIEGYLNANTYLDLLRNQIVSAIDDFFDGNIQNIWFQQDGAPPHYAVVVRQFLPESFP' A
#
# COMPACT_ATOMS: atom_id res chain seq x y z
N PRO A 1 -11.99 7.09 23.59
CA PRO A 1 -12.53 6.30 22.45
C PRO A 1 -11.45 5.39 21.87
N GLN A 2 -11.80 4.15 21.54
CA GLN A 2 -10.92 3.23 20.80
C GLN A 2 -10.86 3.66 19.33
N LYS A 3 -9.70 3.47 18.68
CA LYS A 3 -9.47 3.79 17.27
C LYS A 3 -8.83 2.57 16.59
N LEU A 4 -9.18 2.38 15.33
CA LEU A 4 -8.62 1.33 14.47
C LEU A 4 -8.11 1.99 13.19
N ASN A 5 -6.85 1.74 12.85
CA ASN A 5 -6.26 2.22 11.61
C ASN A 5 -6.37 1.14 10.54
N MET A 6 -6.70 1.54 9.32
CA MET A 6 -6.87 0.65 8.19
C MET A 6 -6.29 1.31 6.96
N TRP A 7 -5.58 0.53 6.15
CA TRP A 7 -5.22 0.90 4.79
C TRP A 7 -6.15 0.17 3.84
N ALA A 8 -6.66 0.84 2.82
CA ALA A 8 -7.53 0.23 1.83
C ALA A 8 -7.18 0.77 0.44
N TYR A 9 -7.47 -0.04 -0.57
CA TYR A 9 -7.25 0.29 -1.97
C TYR A 9 -8.50 0.02 -2.80
N PHE A 10 -8.64 0.80 -3.86
CA PHE A 10 -9.73 0.69 -4.81
C PHE A 10 -9.23 1.01 -6.21
N CYS A 11 -9.90 0.48 -7.21
CA CYS A 11 -9.66 0.75 -8.62
C CYS A 11 -11.00 0.81 -9.38
N GLU A 12 -10.98 0.76 -10.71
CA GLU A 12 -12.22 0.73 -11.51
C GLU A 12 -13.15 -0.44 -11.14
N CYS A 13 -12.60 -1.52 -10.61
CA CYS A 13 -13.36 -2.69 -10.15
C CYS A 13 -14.07 -2.47 -8.80
N GLY A 14 -13.88 -1.33 -8.14
CA GLY A 14 -14.46 -0.99 -6.82
C GLY A 14 -13.42 -0.98 -5.70
N ILE A 15 -13.90 -1.04 -4.44
CA ILE A 15 -13.02 -1.23 -3.26
C ILE A 15 -12.59 -2.69 -3.24
N THR A 16 -11.28 -2.90 -3.36
CA THR A 16 -10.72 -4.20 -3.70
C THR A 16 -10.15 -4.93 -2.50
N GLY A 17 -9.67 -4.20 -1.49
CA GLY A 17 -9.18 -4.82 -0.27
C GLY A 17 -8.76 -3.83 0.80
N SER A 18 -8.45 -4.37 1.99
CA SER A 18 -8.02 -3.58 3.14
C SER A 18 -7.13 -4.38 4.10
N PHE A 19 -6.28 -3.67 4.83
CA PHE A 19 -5.38 -4.21 5.84
C PHE A 19 -5.49 -3.40 7.12
N PHE A 20 -5.59 -4.09 8.25
CA PHE A 20 -5.59 -3.46 9.56
C PHE A 20 -4.17 -3.12 9.99
N ILE A 21 -4.01 -1.91 10.53
CA ILE A 21 -2.74 -1.43 11.05
C ILE A 21 -2.84 -1.40 12.56
N GLU A 22 -1.98 -2.17 13.23
CA GLU A 22 -1.82 -2.10 14.67
C GLU A 22 -1.02 -0.85 15.05
N GLY A 23 -1.57 -0.03 15.94
CA GLY A 23 -0.93 1.21 16.36
C GLY A 23 -0.91 2.28 15.26
N TYR A 24 0.11 3.14 15.27
CA TYR A 24 0.21 4.28 14.36
C TYR A 24 0.94 3.92 13.06
N LEU A 25 0.45 4.47 11.95
CA LEU A 25 1.16 4.40 10.68
C LEU A 25 2.36 5.37 10.69
N ASN A 26 3.55 4.83 10.48
CA ASN A 26 4.79 5.57 10.28
C ASN A 26 5.50 5.01 9.04
N ALA A 27 6.63 5.62 8.65
CA ALA A 27 7.35 5.22 7.44
C ALA A 27 7.73 3.73 7.41
N ASN A 28 8.19 3.19 8.55
CA ASN A 28 8.63 1.79 8.63
C ASN A 28 7.43 0.84 8.61
N THR A 29 6.40 1.11 9.41
CA THR A 29 5.19 0.26 9.41
C THR A 29 4.46 0.31 8.08
N TYR A 30 4.52 1.44 7.36
CA TYR A 30 3.98 1.53 6.02
C TYR A 30 4.80 0.72 5.00
N LEU A 31 6.13 0.84 5.05
CA LEU A 31 7.01 0.05 4.18
C LEU A 31 6.84 -1.46 4.42
N ASP A 32 6.76 -1.88 5.68
CA ASP A 32 6.54 -3.28 6.03
C ASP A 32 5.18 -3.78 5.53
N LEU A 33 4.14 -2.95 5.60
CA LEU A 33 2.82 -3.27 5.07
C LEU A 33 2.85 -3.37 3.54
N LEU A 34 3.54 -2.45 2.86
CA LEU A 34 3.71 -2.48 1.41
C LEU A 34 4.41 -3.77 0.97
N ARG A 35 5.58 -4.05 1.54
CA ARG A 35 6.45 -5.15 1.17
C ARG A 35 5.84 -6.52 1.44
N ASN A 36 5.18 -6.69 2.59
CA ASN A 36 4.79 -8.03 3.04
C ASN A 36 3.33 -8.37 2.75
N GLN A 37 2.49 -7.40 2.35
CA GLN A 37 1.05 -7.62 2.21
C GLN A 37 0.45 -6.93 0.99
N ILE A 38 0.62 -5.62 0.83
CA ILE A 38 -0.10 -4.86 -0.19
C ILE A 38 0.34 -5.26 -1.61
N VAL A 39 1.65 -5.32 -1.87
CA VAL A 39 2.18 -5.58 -3.22
C VAL A 39 1.71 -6.93 -3.73
N SER A 40 1.85 -8.00 -2.94
CA SER A 40 1.40 -9.35 -3.35
C SER A 40 -0.11 -9.42 -3.52
N ALA A 41 -0.89 -8.80 -2.62
CA ALA A 41 -2.35 -8.82 -2.75
C ALA A 41 -2.84 -8.08 -3.99
N ILE A 42 -2.17 -6.99 -4.37
CA ILE A 42 -2.47 -6.28 -5.60
C ILE A 42 -2.07 -7.11 -6.82
N ASP A 43 -0.88 -7.72 -6.81
CA ASP A 43 -0.41 -8.56 -7.92
C ASP A 43 -1.35 -9.76 -8.14
N ASP A 44 -1.74 -10.45 -7.06
CA ASP A 44 -2.71 -11.55 -7.08
C ASP A 44 -4.07 -11.08 -7.61
N PHE A 45 -4.53 -9.90 -7.21
CA PHE A 45 -5.80 -9.35 -7.70
C PHE A 45 -5.78 -9.05 -9.20
N PHE A 46 -4.62 -8.70 -9.74
CA PHE A 46 -4.42 -8.43 -11.16
C PHE A 46 -3.81 -9.63 -11.91
N ASP A 47 -3.94 -10.86 -11.39
CA ASP A 47 -3.45 -12.09 -12.03
C ASP A 47 -1.96 -12.04 -12.43
N GLY A 48 -1.11 -11.46 -11.58
CA GLY A 48 0.33 -11.32 -11.85
C GLY A 48 0.68 -10.16 -12.80
N ASN A 49 -0.23 -9.19 -12.96
CA ASN A 49 -0.11 -8.10 -13.92
C ASN A 49 0.26 -6.73 -13.31
N ILE A 50 0.97 -6.73 -12.17
CA ILE A 50 1.35 -5.50 -11.45
C ILE A 50 2.14 -4.50 -12.31
N GLN A 51 2.89 -4.92 -13.32
CA GLN A 51 3.59 -4.02 -14.25
C GLN A 51 2.69 -3.10 -15.09
N ASN A 52 1.38 -3.37 -15.14
CA ASN A 52 0.43 -2.59 -15.93
C ASN A 52 -0.49 -1.72 -15.06
N ILE A 53 -0.13 -1.50 -13.79
CA ILE A 53 -0.95 -0.73 -12.86
C ILE A 53 -0.24 0.54 -12.40
N TRP A 54 -1.03 1.59 -12.18
CA TRP A 54 -0.55 2.83 -11.60
C TRP A 54 -0.89 2.87 -10.12
N PHE A 55 0.12 2.87 -9.26
CA PHE A 55 -0.07 3.04 -7.84
C PHE A 55 -0.21 4.53 -7.47
N GLN A 56 -1.31 4.90 -6.80
CA GLN A 56 -1.58 6.27 -6.36
C GLN A 56 -1.85 6.33 -4.86
N GLN A 57 -1.27 7.32 -4.19
CA GLN A 57 -1.49 7.65 -2.77
C GLN A 57 -1.34 9.16 -2.54
N ASP A 58 -1.74 9.65 -1.37
CA ASP A 58 -1.54 11.05 -0.98
C ASP A 58 -0.09 11.33 -0.52
N GLY A 59 0.19 12.60 -0.19
CA GLY A 59 1.51 13.04 0.28
C GLY A 59 1.74 12.93 1.78
N ALA A 60 1.03 12.07 2.51
CA ALA A 60 1.20 11.96 3.96
C ALA A 60 2.66 11.64 4.33
N PRO A 61 3.18 12.12 5.48
CA PRO A 61 4.57 11.94 5.84
C PRO A 61 5.09 10.48 5.78
N PRO A 62 4.33 9.46 6.23
CA PRO A 62 4.73 8.06 6.05
C PRO A 62 4.86 7.63 4.58
N HIS A 63 3.96 8.11 3.72
CA HIS A 63 3.90 7.77 2.29
C HIS A 63 5.03 8.44 1.48
N TYR A 64 5.49 9.61 1.94
CA TYR A 64 6.56 10.37 1.29
C TYR A 64 7.96 10.11 1.86
N ALA A 65 8.09 9.22 2.85
CA ALA A 65 9.37 8.85 3.42
C ALA A 65 10.34 8.31 2.34
N VAL A 66 11.64 8.58 2.50
CA VAL A 66 12.66 8.19 1.51
C VAL A 66 12.63 6.68 1.22
N VAL A 67 12.53 5.86 2.27
CA VAL A 67 12.50 4.40 2.14
C VAL A 67 11.27 3.89 1.36
N VAL A 68 10.12 4.57 1.47
CA VAL A 68 8.90 4.23 0.72
C VAL A 68 9.03 4.66 -0.73
N ARG A 69 9.56 5.87 -0.97
CA ARG A 69 9.78 6.39 -2.33
C ARG A 69 10.82 5.60 -3.12
N GLN A 70 11.78 4.98 -2.45
CA GLN A 70 12.74 4.06 -3.07
C GLN A 70 12.09 2.71 -3.39
N PHE A 71 11.21 2.21 -2.53
CA PHE A 71 10.57 0.91 -2.69
C PHE A 71 9.48 0.89 -3.76
N LEU A 72 8.65 1.93 -3.85
CA LEU A 72 7.49 1.93 -4.75
C LEU A 72 7.85 1.74 -6.24
N PRO A 73 8.87 2.42 -6.81
CA PRO A 73 9.26 2.21 -8.21
C PRO A 73 9.84 0.81 -8.49
N GLU A 74 10.39 0.13 -7.47
CA GLU A 74 10.86 -1.25 -7.59
C GLU A 74 9.70 -2.26 -7.64
N SER A 75 8.53 -1.89 -7.09
CA SER A 75 7.36 -2.76 -6.94
C SER A 75 6.24 -2.48 -7.95
N PHE A 76 6.14 -1.23 -8.43
CA PHE A 76 5.16 -0.76 -9.41
C PHE A 76 5.92 0.02 -10.51
N PRO A 77 6.53 -0.69 -11.47
CA PRO A 77 7.39 -0.10 -12.50
C PRO A 77 6.62 0.70 -13.57
#